data_AF-A0A9P6ZZ78-F1
#
_entry.id   AF-A0A9P6ZZ78-F1
#
_cell.length_a   1.000
_cell.length_b   1.000
_cell.length_c   1.000
_cell.angle_alpha   90.00
_cell.angle_beta   90.00
_cell.angle_gamma   90.00
#
_symmetry.space_group_name_H-M   'P 1'
#
loop_
_entity.id
_entity.type
_entity.pdbx_description
1 polymer ?
#
loop_
_entity_poly.entity_id
_entity_poly.type
_entity_poly.pdbx_seq_one_letter_code
_entity_poly.pdbx_strand_id
1 'polypeptide(L)'
;MSFEEDRNDGQPSVTEKFRESVTKFTFSTPCQPQLDPAVATVHSSELPTLRRSSRVAAVVTSRKLEIECNVDASSLTPPGKGRRKAPDASLSKSAAKKLKRGYAPPEAYAHLSPLTDYLAFGLDVVFCGINPGYMSAQRGHHFAHPSNHFWKCLHQSGFTPRLLPPSEDSSLPKTFNIGLTDLVDRPSTEASELSSSERVSSVPILLSKLALHRPRFLCLVGISNWEILQKALLQMTTSPSKASGSPSASKAFRASAKNIGLQPFKLCYSDIAGPVSDTSANISETLLFVVPSTSGLVTQYQLPAKVKVFTQLKSLVDQPLSELDTSEMKCIAVPRDP
;
A
#
# COMPACT_ATOMS: atom_id res chain seq x y z
N MET A 1 8.50 71.83 2.45
CA MET A 1 9.34 70.62 2.31
C MET A 1 8.63 69.50 3.01
N SER A 2 8.01 68.66 2.21
CA SER A 2 7.27 67.45 2.52
C SER A 2 8.24 66.29 2.79
N PHE A 3 7.91 65.42 3.74
CA PHE A 3 8.31 64.01 3.70
C PHE A 3 7.14 63.17 4.21
N GLU A 4 6.69 62.29 3.31
CA GLU A 4 5.52 61.42 3.40
C GLU A 4 5.78 60.20 4.30
N GLU A 5 4.75 59.77 5.02
CA GLU A 5 4.66 58.46 5.67
C GLU A 5 4.24 57.41 4.64
N ASP A 6 5.11 56.43 4.40
CA ASP A 6 4.78 55.26 3.58
C ASP A 6 3.94 54.24 4.37
N ARG A 7 2.75 53.95 3.82
CA ARG A 7 1.88 52.85 4.21
C ARG A 7 2.51 51.53 3.73
N ASN A 8 2.67 50.57 4.64
CA ASN A 8 2.99 49.20 4.28
C ASN A 8 1.69 48.37 4.31
N ASP A 9 1.18 48.02 3.13
CA ASP A 9 -0.01 47.20 2.95
C ASP A 9 0.24 45.76 3.44
N GLY A 10 -0.63 45.29 4.34
CA GLY A 10 -0.56 43.98 4.95
C GLY A 10 -0.86 42.85 3.96
N GLN A 11 0.15 42.02 3.66
CA GLN A 11 -0.04 40.66 3.15
C GLN A 11 -0.16 39.70 4.35
N PRO A 12 -1.23 38.91 4.46
CA PRO A 12 -1.40 37.97 5.57
C PRO A 12 -0.34 36.87 5.48
N SER A 13 0.20 36.51 6.65
CA SER A 13 1.26 35.51 6.78
C SER A 13 0.80 34.12 6.30
N VAL A 14 1.74 33.28 5.88
CA VAL A 14 1.49 31.90 5.43
C VAL A 14 0.67 31.08 6.44
N THR A 15 0.82 31.40 7.74
CA THR A 15 0.09 30.83 8.86
C THR A 15 -1.41 31.19 8.89
N GLU A 16 -1.78 32.39 8.44
CA GLU A 16 -3.17 32.83 8.36
C GLU A 16 -3.90 32.16 7.18
N LYS A 17 -3.23 32.06 6.03
CA LYS A 17 -3.74 31.35 4.85
C LYS A 17 -3.98 29.86 5.13
N PHE A 18 -3.20 29.27 6.04
CA PHE A 18 -3.41 27.89 6.50
C PHE A 18 -4.64 27.75 7.41
N ARG A 19 -4.84 28.67 8.37
CA ARG A 19 -6.02 28.67 9.26
C ARG A 19 -7.33 28.86 8.50
N GLU A 20 -7.36 29.76 7.51
CA GLU A 20 -8.56 29.99 6.68
C GLU A 20 -8.94 28.77 5.83
N SER A 21 -7.94 27.97 5.42
CA SER A 21 -8.17 26.74 4.63
C SER A 21 -8.84 25.63 5.46
N VAL A 22 -8.57 25.58 6.77
CA VAL A 22 -9.13 24.57 7.68
C VAL A 22 -10.60 24.84 8.03
N THR A 23 -11.00 26.11 8.12
CA THR A 23 -12.41 26.49 8.39
C THR A 23 -13.37 26.21 7.23
N LYS A 24 -12.87 25.91 6.03
CA LYS A 24 -13.70 25.60 4.85
C LYS A 24 -14.13 24.13 4.77
N PHE A 25 -13.62 23.28 5.67
CA PHE A 25 -13.99 21.87 5.77
C PHE A 25 -14.86 21.63 7.01
N THR A 26 -16.14 22.01 6.91
CA THR A 26 -17.16 21.54 7.86
C THR A 26 -17.46 20.08 7.59
N PHE A 27 -17.18 19.21 8.58
CA PHE A 27 -17.60 17.82 8.58
C PHE A 27 -19.13 17.72 8.49
N SER A 28 -19.65 17.17 7.40
CA SER A 28 -21.06 16.79 7.31
C SER A 28 -21.28 15.55 8.18
N THR A 29 -22.03 15.70 9.27
CA THR A 29 -22.43 14.60 10.13
C THR A 29 -23.36 13.65 9.34
N PRO A 30 -23.18 12.32 9.38
CA PRO A 30 -24.11 11.41 8.73
C PRO A 30 -25.49 11.49 9.40
N CYS A 31 -26.51 11.83 8.60
CA CYS A 31 -27.91 11.74 8.98
C CYS A 31 -28.24 10.25 9.25
N GLN A 32 -28.67 9.93 10.47
CA GLN A 32 -29.19 8.60 10.78
C GLN A 32 -30.55 8.42 10.09
N PRO A 33 -30.81 7.30 9.40
CA PRO A 33 -32.15 6.98 8.97
C PRO A 33 -33.02 6.69 10.20
N GLN A 34 -34.10 7.47 10.38
CA GLN A 34 -35.14 7.15 11.34
C GLN A 34 -35.84 5.85 10.92
N LEU A 35 -35.82 4.86 11.82
CA LEU A 35 -36.62 3.65 11.71
C LEU A 35 -38.03 3.94 12.24
N ASP A 36 -39.05 3.68 11.42
CA ASP A 36 -40.46 3.76 11.80
C ASP A 36 -40.77 2.83 12.99
N PRO A 37 -41.47 3.30 14.03
CA PRO A 37 -41.84 2.49 15.18
C PRO A 37 -43.13 1.72 14.89
N ALA A 38 -43.08 0.78 13.94
CA ALA A 38 -44.15 -0.18 13.72
C ALA A 38 -43.56 -1.47 13.17
N VAL A 39 -43.14 -2.36 14.08
CA VAL A 39 -43.23 -3.83 14.08
C VAL A 39 -42.24 -4.31 15.14
N ALA A 40 -42.64 -4.15 16.40
CA ALA A 40 -42.22 -5.07 17.44
C ALA A 40 -43.16 -6.28 17.34
N THR A 41 -42.63 -7.50 17.30
CA THR A 41 -42.90 -8.63 18.22
C THR A 41 -42.55 -9.96 17.54
N VAL A 42 -41.99 -10.88 18.33
CA VAL A 42 -41.91 -12.34 18.16
C VAL A 42 -40.68 -12.89 17.39
N HIS A 43 -39.59 -13.20 18.09
CA HIS A 43 -39.28 -14.54 18.60
C HIS A 43 -37.89 -14.54 19.26
N SER A 44 -37.86 -14.72 20.58
CA SER A 44 -36.65 -15.12 21.31
C SER A 44 -36.36 -16.59 21.02
N SER A 45 -35.14 -16.88 20.56
CA SER A 45 -34.50 -18.18 20.77
C SER A 45 -32.98 -18.01 20.67
N GLU A 46 -32.32 -18.40 21.75
CA GLU A 46 -30.89 -18.43 22.03
C GLU A 46 -30.04 -19.04 20.91
N LEU A 47 -28.81 -18.56 20.71
CA LEU A 47 -27.66 -19.32 20.18
C LEU A 47 -26.33 -18.56 20.47
N PRO A 48 -25.17 -19.23 20.51
CA PRO A 48 -24.26 -19.18 21.65
C PRO A 48 -22.96 -18.40 21.41
N THR A 49 -22.34 -17.98 22.50
CA THR A 49 -20.96 -17.46 22.56
C THR A 49 -19.97 -18.50 22.05
N LEU A 50 -19.35 -18.26 20.89
CA LEU A 50 -18.24 -19.08 20.39
C LEU A 50 -16.89 -18.45 20.74
N ARG A 51 -16.28 -19.04 21.77
CA ARG A 51 -14.87 -18.92 22.11
C ARG A 51 -13.97 -19.27 20.91
N ARG A 52 -12.84 -18.56 20.82
CA ARG A 52 -11.62 -18.94 20.09
C ARG A 52 -11.38 -20.45 20.16
N SER A 53 -11.18 -21.11 19.02
CA SER A 53 -10.41 -22.34 18.98
C SER A 53 -9.76 -22.61 17.63
N SER A 54 -8.77 -23.49 17.71
CA SER A 54 -7.59 -23.77 16.92
C SER A 54 -7.78 -24.30 15.50
N ARG A 55 -6.75 -23.98 14.69
CA ARG A 55 -6.27 -24.60 13.45
C ARG A 55 -6.69 -26.07 13.25
N VAL A 56 -7.17 -26.39 12.05
CA VAL A 56 -7.09 -27.73 11.44
C VAL A 56 -6.67 -27.59 9.98
N ALA A 57 -5.60 -28.30 9.60
CA ALA A 57 -5.08 -28.38 8.25
C ALA A 57 -5.91 -29.36 7.41
N ALA A 58 -6.31 -28.96 6.20
CA ALA A 58 -6.95 -29.85 5.23
C ALA A 58 -6.01 -30.06 4.05
N VAL A 59 -5.50 -31.30 3.94
CA VAL A 59 -4.84 -31.87 2.78
C VAL A 59 -5.92 -32.20 1.75
N VAL A 60 -5.81 -31.67 0.53
CA VAL A 60 -6.65 -32.10 -0.60
C VAL A 60 -5.75 -32.55 -1.75
N THR A 61 -5.87 -33.82 -2.08
CA THR A 61 -5.21 -34.51 -3.18
C THR A 61 -5.98 -34.31 -4.48
N SER A 62 -5.25 -33.98 -5.54
CA SER A 62 -5.78 -33.79 -6.89
C SER A 62 -6.23 -35.12 -7.51
N ARG A 63 -7.45 -35.17 -8.06
CA ARG A 63 -7.85 -36.21 -9.03
C ARG A 63 -8.06 -35.59 -10.41
N LYS A 64 -7.21 -36.04 -11.33
CA LYS A 64 -7.21 -35.83 -12.77
C LYS A 64 -8.23 -36.81 -13.37
N LEU A 65 -9.17 -36.32 -14.18
CA LEU A 65 -9.99 -37.15 -15.06
C LEU A 65 -9.68 -36.75 -16.50
N GLU A 66 -9.02 -37.67 -17.20
CA GLU A 66 -8.80 -37.66 -18.64
C GLU A 66 -10.02 -38.31 -19.31
N ILE A 67 -10.46 -37.74 -20.44
CA ILE A 67 -11.39 -38.38 -21.36
C ILE A 67 -10.65 -38.55 -22.68
N GLU A 68 -10.46 -39.82 -23.05
CA GLU A 68 -9.93 -40.27 -24.34
C GLU A 68 -11.01 -40.17 -25.42
N CYS A 69 -10.60 -39.85 -26.64
CA CYS A 69 -11.29 -40.34 -27.84
C CYS A 69 -10.24 -40.72 -28.90
N ASN A 70 -10.25 -42.02 -29.20
CA ASN A 70 -9.40 -42.72 -30.14
C ASN A 70 -10.00 -42.64 -31.56
N VAL A 71 -9.19 -42.45 -32.61
CA VAL A 71 -9.54 -42.86 -33.98
C VAL A 71 -8.28 -43.19 -34.77
N ASP A 72 -8.38 -44.32 -35.46
CA ASP A 72 -7.32 -45.17 -36.03
C ASP A 72 -6.46 -44.58 -37.15
N ALA A 73 -5.27 -45.18 -37.26
CA ALA A 73 -4.33 -45.02 -38.35
C ALA A 73 -4.68 -45.91 -39.55
N SER A 74 -4.50 -45.38 -40.76
CA SER A 74 -4.04 -46.17 -41.90
C SER A 74 -3.16 -45.31 -42.81
N SER A 75 -2.01 -45.88 -43.12
CA SER A 75 -0.93 -45.39 -43.97
C SER A 75 -1.32 -45.29 -45.45
N LEU A 76 -0.58 -44.47 -46.21
CA LEU A 76 0.00 -44.74 -47.54
C LEU A 76 0.75 -43.47 -48.04
N THR A 77 2.04 -43.61 -48.37
CA THR A 77 2.88 -42.66 -49.16
C THR A 77 3.11 -43.27 -50.56
N PRO A 78 3.84 -42.69 -51.56
CA PRO A 78 4.60 -41.41 -51.73
C PRO A 78 4.33 -40.78 -53.15
N PRO A 79 5.22 -40.09 -53.92
CA PRO A 79 6.48 -39.33 -53.67
C PRO A 79 6.59 -37.92 -54.34
N GLY A 80 7.52 -37.08 -53.85
CA GLY A 80 8.51 -36.37 -54.72
C GLY A 80 8.29 -34.92 -55.24
N LYS A 81 9.30 -34.09 -54.94
CA LYS A 81 9.80 -32.87 -55.65
C LYS A 81 9.13 -31.50 -55.41
N GLY A 82 9.94 -30.53 -54.97
CA GLY A 82 9.63 -29.11 -55.17
C GLY A 82 10.27 -28.13 -54.19
N ARG A 83 11.59 -27.90 -54.31
CA ARG A 83 12.27 -26.75 -53.68
C ARG A 83 11.73 -25.45 -54.29
N ARG A 84 11.00 -24.64 -53.54
CA ARG A 84 10.74 -23.22 -53.87
C ARG A 84 11.00 -22.34 -52.64
N LYS A 85 12.05 -21.52 -52.75
CA LYS A 85 12.34 -20.39 -51.86
C LYS A 85 11.17 -19.39 -51.97
N ALA A 86 10.52 -19.09 -50.85
CA ALA A 86 9.68 -17.90 -50.75
C ALA A 86 10.56 -16.71 -50.32
N PRO A 87 10.36 -15.51 -50.88
CA PRO A 87 11.18 -14.35 -50.58
C PRO A 87 10.85 -13.76 -49.21
N ASP A 88 11.90 -13.23 -48.61
CA ASP A 88 11.96 -12.48 -47.37
C ASP A 88 11.02 -11.26 -47.39
N ALA A 89 10.16 -11.19 -46.39
CA ALA A 89 9.50 -9.95 -45.96
C ALA A 89 9.36 -10.00 -44.44
N SER A 90 10.51 -10.04 -43.77
CA SER A 90 10.62 -9.77 -42.34
C SER A 90 10.23 -8.31 -42.04
N LEU A 91 8.93 -8.05 -41.91
CA LEU A 91 8.44 -6.85 -41.24
C LEU A 91 8.73 -7.00 -39.74
N SER A 92 9.98 -6.69 -39.37
CA SER A 92 10.34 -6.42 -37.98
C SER A 92 9.56 -5.18 -37.54
N LYS A 93 8.40 -5.41 -36.89
CA LYS A 93 7.75 -4.38 -36.09
C LYS A 93 8.69 -4.10 -34.92
N SER A 94 9.61 -3.15 -35.08
CA SER A 94 10.32 -2.57 -33.96
C SER A 94 9.27 -1.98 -33.03
N ALA A 95 9.06 -2.63 -31.88
CA ALA A 95 8.18 -2.11 -30.85
C ALA A 95 8.70 -0.71 -30.49
N ALA A 96 7.95 0.33 -30.87
CA ALA A 96 8.28 1.69 -30.51
C ALA A 96 8.45 1.74 -28.98
N LYS A 97 9.68 2.01 -28.51
CA LYS A 97 9.96 2.16 -27.08
C LYS A 97 9.11 3.34 -26.60
N LYS A 98 8.04 3.05 -25.86
CA LYS A 98 7.19 4.06 -25.22
C LYS A 98 8.10 4.98 -24.39
N LEU A 99 8.10 6.28 -24.71
CA LEU A 99 8.89 7.28 -24.00
C LEU A 99 8.55 7.23 -22.51
N LYS A 100 9.57 7.27 -21.64
CA LYS A 100 9.36 7.35 -20.18
C LYS A 100 8.60 8.64 -19.87
N ARG A 101 7.46 8.53 -19.19
CA ARG A 101 6.67 9.70 -18.77
C ARG A 101 7.43 10.45 -17.68
N GLY A 102 7.67 11.73 -17.92
CA GLY A 102 8.24 12.66 -16.93
C GLY A 102 7.17 13.13 -15.95
N TYR A 103 7.46 14.21 -15.24
CA TYR A 103 6.49 14.86 -14.36
C TYR A 103 5.21 15.26 -15.09
N ALA A 104 4.05 15.03 -14.47
CA ALA A 104 2.77 15.57 -14.94
C ALA A 104 2.17 16.48 -13.86
N PRO A 105 1.75 17.70 -14.23
CA PRO A 105 1.20 18.65 -13.28
C PRO A 105 -0.17 18.16 -12.76
N PRO A 106 -0.60 18.54 -11.54
CA PRO A 106 -1.82 18.01 -10.93
C PRO A 106 -3.09 18.21 -11.77
N GLU A 107 -3.16 19.28 -12.55
CA GLU A 107 -4.28 19.64 -13.42
C GLU A 107 -4.57 18.56 -14.48
N ALA A 108 -3.55 17.79 -14.87
CA ALA A 108 -3.70 16.68 -15.83
C ALA A 108 -4.67 15.58 -15.35
N TYR A 109 -4.82 15.43 -14.03
CA TYR A 109 -5.64 14.40 -13.40
C TYR A 109 -6.70 14.96 -12.44
N ALA A 110 -6.99 16.27 -12.49
CA ALA A 110 -7.93 16.93 -11.60
C ALA A 110 -9.39 16.41 -11.69
N HIS A 111 -9.73 15.70 -12.77
CA HIS A 111 -11.02 15.03 -12.96
C HIS A 111 -11.13 13.70 -12.20
N LEU A 112 -10.04 13.20 -11.61
CA LEU A 112 -10.00 11.96 -10.84
C LEU A 112 -10.00 12.28 -9.35
N SER A 113 -10.71 11.46 -8.58
CA SER A 113 -10.70 11.54 -7.12
C SER A 113 -9.53 10.71 -6.55
N PRO A 114 -8.95 11.13 -5.41
CA PRO A 114 -8.14 10.25 -4.58
C PRO A 114 -8.90 8.99 -4.16
N LEU A 115 -8.17 7.97 -3.72
CA LEU A 115 -8.78 6.77 -3.16
C LEU A 115 -9.09 6.96 -1.67
N THR A 116 -10.16 6.31 -1.22
CA THR A 116 -10.44 6.15 0.20
C THR A 116 -9.39 5.22 0.82
N ASP A 117 -8.79 5.66 1.92
CA ASP A 117 -7.95 4.79 2.73
C ASP A 117 -8.81 3.81 3.54
N TYR A 118 -8.37 2.57 3.61
CA TYR A 118 -9.01 1.54 4.42
C TYR A 118 -8.13 1.27 5.63
N LEU A 119 -8.32 2.06 6.68
CA LEU A 119 -7.57 1.99 7.93
C LEU A 119 -8.52 1.74 9.10
N ALA A 120 -8.07 0.92 10.05
CA ALA A 120 -8.73 0.63 11.31
C ALA A 120 -7.67 0.52 12.40
N PHE A 121 -8.08 0.64 13.66
CA PHE A 121 -7.17 0.44 14.79
C PHE A 121 -6.74 -1.02 14.88
N GLY A 122 -5.48 -1.27 15.19
CA GLY A 122 -5.03 -2.63 15.53
C GLY A 122 -4.83 -3.57 14.33
N LEU A 123 -4.76 -3.04 13.10
CA LEU A 123 -4.59 -3.86 11.89
C LEU A 123 -3.27 -4.66 11.94
N ASP A 124 -3.28 -5.88 11.41
CA ASP A 124 -2.08 -6.73 11.33
C ASP A 124 -1.09 -6.15 10.32
N VAL A 125 -1.58 -5.64 9.19
CA VAL A 125 -0.74 -5.04 8.17
C VAL A 125 -1.49 -3.97 7.40
N VAL A 126 -0.82 -2.85 7.11
CA VAL A 126 -1.27 -1.85 6.14
C VAL A 126 -0.35 -1.90 4.93
N PHE A 127 -0.91 -2.12 3.73
CA PHE A 127 -0.17 -1.98 2.49
C PHE A 127 -0.25 -0.55 1.98
N CYS A 128 0.91 0.07 1.76
CA CYS A 128 1.04 1.44 1.27
C CYS A 128 1.56 1.44 -0.17
N GLY A 129 0.69 1.79 -1.12
CA GLY A 129 1.08 2.05 -2.51
C GLY A 129 1.81 3.38 -2.66
N ILE A 130 2.17 3.72 -3.91
CA ILE A 130 2.83 5.00 -4.22
C ILE A 130 1.76 6.09 -4.28
N ASN A 131 0.81 5.91 -5.19
CA ASN A 131 -0.31 6.76 -5.45
C ASN A 131 -1.36 6.00 -6.29
N PRO A 132 -2.61 6.50 -6.35
CA PRO A 132 -3.62 5.91 -7.21
C PRO A 132 -3.19 5.95 -8.68
N GLY A 133 -3.00 4.77 -9.28
CA GLY A 133 -2.89 4.67 -10.74
C GLY A 133 -4.20 5.13 -11.41
N TYR A 134 -4.14 5.66 -12.63
CA TYR A 134 -5.31 6.16 -13.38
C TYR A 134 -6.55 5.25 -13.27
N MET A 135 -6.39 3.95 -13.54
CA MET A 135 -7.51 3.00 -13.48
C MET A 135 -8.00 2.72 -12.05
N SER A 136 -7.11 2.76 -11.06
CA SER A 136 -7.50 2.65 -9.65
C SER A 136 -8.37 3.85 -9.26
N ALA A 137 -7.91 5.06 -9.56
CA ALA A 137 -8.65 6.30 -9.29
C ALA A 137 -9.98 6.37 -10.05
N GLN A 138 -10.00 5.98 -11.33
CA GLN A 138 -11.21 5.94 -12.14
C GLN A 138 -12.26 4.95 -11.58
N ARG A 139 -11.81 3.82 -11.01
CA ARG A 139 -12.69 2.80 -10.45
C ARG A 139 -13.00 2.99 -8.98
N GLY A 140 -12.29 3.88 -8.29
CA GLY A 140 -12.39 4.04 -6.83
C GLY A 140 -11.87 2.84 -6.04
N HIS A 141 -10.98 2.03 -6.63
CA HIS A 141 -10.49 0.81 -5.99
C HIS A 141 -8.97 0.68 -6.04
N HIS A 142 -8.38 0.21 -4.94
CA HIS A 142 -6.94 0.03 -4.81
C HIS A 142 -6.42 -1.05 -5.77
N PHE A 143 -5.26 -0.75 -6.39
CA PHE A 143 -4.57 -1.66 -7.30
C PHE A 143 -5.45 -2.25 -8.43
N ALA A 144 -6.41 -1.48 -8.97
CA ALA A 144 -7.46 -2.02 -9.84
C ALA A 144 -7.02 -2.36 -11.28
N HIS A 145 -5.81 -1.96 -11.68
CA HIS A 145 -5.32 -2.23 -13.03
C HIS A 145 -5.07 -3.74 -13.25
N PRO A 146 -5.55 -4.39 -14.34
CA PRO A 146 -5.43 -5.84 -14.55
C PRO A 146 -4.00 -6.38 -14.58
N SER A 147 -3.03 -5.55 -15.00
CA SER A 147 -1.61 -5.93 -14.96
C SER A 147 -0.97 -5.79 -13.57
N ASN A 148 -1.68 -5.22 -12.59
CA ASN A 148 -1.20 -5.13 -11.22
C ASN A 148 -1.30 -6.51 -10.55
N HIS A 149 -0.22 -6.93 -9.91
CA HIS A 149 -0.12 -8.23 -9.27
C HIS A 149 -0.58 -8.25 -7.80
N PHE A 150 -0.97 -7.11 -7.21
CA PHE A 150 -1.27 -7.00 -5.78
C PHE A 150 -2.27 -8.06 -5.30
N TRP A 151 -3.45 -8.14 -5.91
CA TRP A 151 -4.50 -9.09 -5.54
C TRP A 151 -4.06 -10.55 -5.71
N LYS A 152 -3.28 -10.84 -6.77
CA LYS A 152 -2.68 -12.17 -6.97
C LYS A 152 -1.64 -12.50 -5.91
N CYS A 153 -0.79 -11.55 -5.55
CA CYS A 153 0.20 -11.68 -4.48
C CYS A 153 -0.48 -11.90 -3.14
N LEU A 154 -1.52 -11.13 -2.82
CA LEU A 154 -2.28 -11.23 -1.58
C LEU A 154 -2.89 -12.64 -1.42
N HIS A 155 -3.54 -13.16 -2.46
CA HIS A 155 -4.10 -14.50 -2.44
C HIS A 155 -3.03 -15.60 -2.40
N GLN A 156 -2.07 -15.59 -3.33
CA GLN A 156 -1.09 -16.68 -3.46
C GLN A 156 -0.10 -16.75 -2.29
N SER A 157 0.05 -15.67 -1.51
CA SER A 157 0.84 -15.68 -0.28
C SER A 157 0.05 -16.12 0.96
N GLY A 158 -1.27 -16.32 0.83
CA GLY A 158 -2.12 -16.81 1.91
C GLY A 158 -2.77 -15.73 2.78
N PHE A 159 -2.66 -14.44 2.45
CA PHE A 159 -3.41 -13.39 3.17
C PHE A 159 -4.93 -13.50 2.98
N THR A 160 -5.36 -14.04 1.84
CA THR A 160 -6.79 -14.22 1.53
C THR A 160 -7.04 -15.64 1.00
N PRO A 161 -8.15 -16.30 1.40
CA PRO A 161 -8.42 -17.70 1.05
C PRO A 161 -8.76 -17.89 -0.43
N ARG A 162 -9.17 -16.82 -1.11
CA ARG A 162 -9.47 -16.78 -2.55
C ARG A 162 -8.92 -15.51 -3.17
N LEU A 163 -8.81 -15.48 -4.49
CA LEU A 163 -8.50 -14.26 -5.22
C LEU A 163 -9.69 -13.28 -5.11
N LEU A 164 -9.48 -12.17 -4.41
CA LEU A 164 -10.44 -11.07 -4.35
C LEU A 164 -10.28 -10.16 -5.58
N PRO A 165 -11.38 -9.66 -6.17
CA PRO A 165 -11.34 -8.56 -7.11
C PRO A 165 -11.08 -7.23 -6.37
N PRO A 166 -10.56 -6.19 -7.07
CA PRO A 166 -10.35 -4.87 -6.48
C PRO A 166 -11.59 -4.24 -5.82
N SER A 167 -12.77 -4.56 -6.32
CA SER A 167 -14.04 -4.04 -5.80
C SER A 167 -14.38 -4.50 -4.39
N GLU A 168 -13.66 -5.48 -3.85
CA GLU A 168 -13.83 -5.99 -2.49
C GLU A 168 -12.81 -5.38 -1.50
N ASP A 169 -12.06 -4.35 -1.90
CA ASP A 169 -11.00 -3.72 -1.08
C ASP A 169 -11.49 -3.17 0.27
N SER A 170 -12.66 -2.56 0.30
CA SER A 170 -13.31 -2.07 1.52
C SER A 170 -13.57 -3.16 2.58
N SER A 171 -13.62 -4.43 2.19
CA SER A 171 -13.84 -5.55 3.12
C SER A 171 -12.58 -5.98 3.88
N LEU A 172 -11.39 -5.57 3.41
CA LEU A 172 -10.11 -6.05 3.92
C LEU A 172 -9.88 -5.78 5.42
N PRO A 173 -10.17 -4.57 5.95
CA PRO A 173 -9.93 -4.30 7.37
C PRO A 173 -10.74 -5.20 8.27
N LYS A 174 -12.04 -5.34 7.99
CA LYS A 174 -12.96 -6.11 8.82
C LYS A 174 -12.75 -7.62 8.69
N THR A 175 -12.49 -8.12 7.50
CA THR A 175 -12.51 -9.56 7.21
C THR A 175 -11.15 -10.21 7.39
N PHE A 176 -10.06 -9.48 7.07
CA PHE A 176 -8.71 -10.03 7.03
C PHE A 176 -7.72 -9.27 7.90
N ASN A 177 -8.16 -8.23 8.62
CA ASN A 177 -7.31 -7.35 9.43
C ASN A 177 -6.18 -6.68 8.62
N ILE A 178 -6.48 -6.35 7.35
CA ILE A 178 -5.55 -5.75 6.39
C ILE A 178 -6.05 -4.36 6.00
N GLY A 179 -5.17 -3.36 6.05
CA GLY A 179 -5.46 -2.01 5.57
C GLY A 179 -4.78 -1.66 4.25
N LEU A 180 -5.27 -0.60 3.61
CA LEU A 180 -4.78 -0.07 2.35
C LEU A 180 -4.71 1.46 2.42
N THR A 181 -3.61 2.02 1.93
CA THR A 181 -3.37 3.46 1.79
C THR A 181 -2.41 3.71 0.64
N ASP A 182 -2.28 4.94 0.20
CA ASP A 182 -1.18 5.38 -0.65
C ASP A 182 -0.27 6.39 0.06
N LEU A 183 0.98 6.49 -0.39
CA LEU A 183 1.91 7.50 0.10
C LEU A 183 1.50 8.90 -0.37
N VAL A 184 1.01 9.03 -1.61
CA VAL A 184 0.54 10.29 -2.21
C VAL A 184 -0.89 10.12 -2.70
N ASP A 185 -1.79 10.99 -2.29
CA ASP A 185 -3.22 10.91 -2.63
C ASP A 185 -3.51 11.21 -4.11
N ARG A 186 -2.64 11.99 -4.77
CA ARG A 186 -2.84 12.46 -6.15
C ARG A 186 -2.77 11.31 -7.17
N PRO A 187 -3.81 11.14 -8.00
CA PRO A 187 -3.76 10.18 -9.09
C PRO A 187 -2.76 10.53 -10.18
N SER A 188 -2.14 9.51 -10.77
CA SER A 188 -1.34 9.64 -11.99
C SER A 188 -1.36 8.34 -12.82
N THR A 189 -0.94 8.38 -14.08
CA THR A 189 -0.84 7.15 -14.88
C THR A 189 0.35 6.31 -14.43
N GLU A 190 1.47 6.95 -14.15
CA GLU A 190 2.71 6.31 -13.71
C GLU A 190 3.31 7.06 -12.51
N ALA A 191 3.97 6.33 -11.62
CA ALA A 191 4.61 6.91 -10.44
C ALA A 191 5.74 7.92 -10.77
N SER A 192 6.32 7.84 -11.97
CA SER A 192 7.33 8.79 -12.45
C SER A 192 6.76 10.19 -12.74
N GLU A 193 5.43 10.31 -12.82
CA GLU A 193 4.73 11.59 -13.02
C GLU A 193 4.60 12.40 -11.71
N LEU A 194 4.90 11.79 -10.56
CA LEU A 194 4.99 12.48 -9.28
C LEU A 194 6.35 13.16 -9.11
N SER A 195 6.37 14.35 -8.51
CA SER A 195 7.64 14.99 -8.16
C SER A 195 8.25 14.35 -6.90
N SER A 196 9.57 14.47 -6.73
CA SER A 196 10.21 14.02 -5.48
C SER A 196 9.82 14.86 -4.28
N SER A 197 9.55 16.16 -4.46
CA SER A 197 9.07 17.03 -3.38
C SER A 197 7.71 16.57 -2.89
N GLU A 198 6.79 16.30 -3.80
CA GLU A 198 5.44 15.84 -3.50
C GLU A 198 5.45 14.55 -2.67
N ARG A 199 6.25 13.56 -3.07
CA ARG A 199 6.40 12.30 -2.32
C ARG A 199 6.99 12.51 -0.92
N VAL A 200 7.92 13.44 -0.76
CA VAL A 200 8.52 13.75 0.56
C VAL A 200 7.52 14.48 1.45
N SER A 201 6.78 15.44 0.90
CA SER A 201 5.78 16.23 1.61
C SER A 201 4.59 15.42 2.11
N SER A 202 4.34 14.23 1.56
CA SER A 202 3.26 13.35 2.01
C SER A 202 3.65 12.40 3.14
N VAL A 203 4.95 12.24 3.43
CA VAL A 203 5.42 11.38 4.53
C VAL A 203 4.84 11.78 5.89
N PRO A 204 4.80 13.07 6.30
CA PRO A 204 4.18 13.45 7.56
C PRO A 204 2.72 12.99 7.68
N ILE A 205 1.95 13.09 6.59
CA ILE A 205 0.55 12.66 6.56
C ILE A 205 0.44 11.15 6.79
N LEU A 206 1.29 10.35 6.12
CA LEU A 206 1.36 8.91 6.35
C LEU A 206 1.74 8.58 7.80
N LEU A 207 2.70 9.30 8.38
CA LEU A 207 3.12 9.10 9.78
C LEU A 207 1.99 9.43 10.76
N SER A 208 1.21 10.49 10.53
CA SER A 208 0.05 10.82 11.37
C SER A 208 -1.04 9.75 11.28
N LYS A 209 -1.33 9.21 10.07
CA LYS A 209 -2.23 8.06 9.89
C LYS A 209 -1.75 6.85 10.70
N LEU A 210 -0.45 6.54 10.67
CA LEU A 210 0.12 5.40 11.40
C LEU A 210 0.14 5.62 12.92
N ALA A 211 0.42 6.84 13.38
CA ALA A 211 0.37 7.18 14.81
C ALA A 211 -1.04 7.02 15.40
N LEU A 212 -2.07 7.29 14.60
CA LEU A 212 -3.47 7.12 14.96
C LEU A 212 -3.90 5.64 14.94
N HIS A 213 -3.68 4.95 13.81
CA HIS A 213 -4.23 3.60 13.60
C HIS A 213 -3.36 2.47 14.14
N ARG A 214 -2.06 2.72 14.31
CA ARG A 214 -1.05 1.84 14.92
C ARG A 214 -1.11 0.39 14.41
N PRO A 215 -0.94 0.13 13.10
CA PRO A 215 -0.89 -1.24 12.61
C PRO A 215 0.37 -1.98 13.08
N ARG A 216 0.37 -3.31 13.14
CA ARG A 216 1.58 -4.08 13.51
C ARG A 216 2.67 -3.95 12.45
N PHE A 217 2.28 -3.99 11.17
CA PHE A 217 3.19 -3.83 10.04
C PHE A 217 2.73 -2.72 9.09
N LEU A 218 3.68 -1.92 8.60
CA LEU A 218 3.54 -1.14 7.38
C LEU A 218 4.32 -1.85 6.27
N CYS A 219 3.61 -2.29 5.23
CA CYS A 219 4.20 -2.85 4.03
C CYS A 219 4.23 -1.81 2.90
N LEU A 220 5.42 -1.32 2.54
CA LEU A 220 5.60 -0.42 1.42
C LEU A 220 5.65 -1.20 0.10
N VAL A 221 4.71 -0.90 -0.80
CA VAL A 221 4.59 -1.54 -2.11
C VAL A 221 5.45 -0.81 -3.14
N GLY A 222 6.76 -1.05 -3.07
CA GLY A 222 7.75 -0.48 -3.98
C GLY A 222 8.97 0.05 -3.24
N ILE A 223 10.16 -0.29 -3.75
CA ILE A 223 11.45 0.14 -3.18
C ILE A 223 11.58 1.67 -3.16
N SER A 224 11.06 2.36 -4.18
CA SER A 224 11.06 3.83 -4.22
C SER A 224 10.27 4.48 -3.09
N ASN A 225 9.19 3.82 -2.62
CA ASN A 225 8.44 4.33 -1.45
C ASN A 225 9.28 4.24 -0.19
N TRP A 226 10.01 3.13 -0.05
CA TRP A 226 10.95 2.96 1.04
C TRP A 226 12.03 4.04 1.01
N GLU A 227 12.66 4.28 -0.14
CA GLU A 227 13.69 5.32 -0.26
C GLU A 227 13.20 6.72 0.18
N ILE A 228 11.95 7.06 -0.14
CA ILE A 228 11.33 8.33 0.27
C ILE A 228 11.08 8.36 1.79
N LEU A 229 10.38 7.35 2.32
CA LEU A 229 10.09 7.27 3.76
C LEU A 229 11.39 7.26 4.56
N GLN A 230 12.32 6.39 4.15
CA GLN A 230 13.62 6.23 4.76
C GLN A 230 14.38 7.57 4.84
N LYS A 231 14.39 8.36 3.75
CA LYS A 231 15.05 9.68 3.72
C LYS A 231 14.39 10.66 4.69
N ALA A 232 13.07 10.71 4.75
CA ALA A 232 12.35 11.57 5.68
C ALA A 232 12.60 11.16 7.14
N LEU A 233 12.56 9.86 7.43
CA LEU A 233 12.86 9.32 8.76
C LEU A 233 14.29 9.68 9.23
N LEU A 234 15.29 9.65 8.34
CA LEU A 234 16.64 10.12 8.68
C LEU A 234 16.66 11.58 9.12
N GLN A 235 16.00 12.43 8.33
CA GLN A 235 15.96 13.87 8.58
C GLN A 235 15.31 14.17 9.93
N MET A 236 14.29 13.39 10.32
CA MET A 236 13.67 13.48 11.64
C MET A 236 14.59 13.03 12.78
N THR A 237 15.45 12.03 12.56
CA THR A 237 16.39 11.55 13.59
C THR A 237 17.64 12.43 13.75
N THR A 238 17.97 13.25 12.76
CA THR A 238 19.09 14.18 12.80
C THR A 238 18.59 15.55 13.27
N SER A 239 18.52 15.76 14.59
CA SER A 239 18.28 17.11 15.12
C SER A 239 19.35 18.10 14.64
N PRO A 240 19.04 19.41 14.47
CA PRO A 240 20.02 20.44 14.11
C PRO A 240 21.12 20.69 15.17
N SER A 241 21.03 20.04 16.34
CA SER A 241 21.93 20.27 17.46
C SER A 241 23.15 19.34 17.40
N LYS A 242 24.32 19.95 17.17
CA LYS A 242 25.69 19.42 17.25
C LYS A 242 26.18 18.56 16.08
N ALA A 243 26.74 19.26 15.10
CA ALA A 243 27.78 18.75 14.22
C ALA A 243 29.07 18.43 15.02
N SER A 244 29.10 17.31 15.72
CA SER A 244 30.35 16.71 16.21
C SER A 244 30.18 15.21 16.47
N GLY A 245 30.62 14.39 15.52
CA GLY A 245 30.97 12.98 15.79
C GLY A 245 30.22 11.91 15.00
N SER A 246 31.00 11.12 14.25
CA SER A 246 30.74 9.79 13.65
C SER A 246 29.92 9.70 12.34
N PRO A 247 30.56 9.35 11.20
CA PRO A 247 29.91 9.03 9.93
C PRO A 247 29.31 7.61 9.85
N SER A 248 29.23 6.87 10.97
CA SER A 248 28.98 5.42 10.93
C SER A 248 27.49 5.05 10.70
N ALA A 249 26.57 5.71 11.40
CA ALA A 249 25.13 5.35 11.35
C ALA A 249 24.48 5.65 9.98
N SER A 250 24.95 6.69 9.29
CA SER A 250 24.43 7.09 7.97
C SER A 250 24.85 6.13 6.83
N LYS A 251 25.97 5.40 7.00
CA LYS A 251 26.47 4.44 6.00
C LYS A 251 25.74 3.09 6.06
N ALA A 252 25.50 2.54 7.25
CA ALA A 252 24.72 1.31 7.44
C ALA A 252 23.25 1.50 6.98
N PHE A 253 22.67 2.67 7.28
CA PHE A 253 21.31 3.01 6.90
C PHE A 253 21.13 3.13 5.37
N ARG A 254 22.08 3.74 4.66
CA ARG A 254 22.09 3.82 3.19
C ARG A 254 22.24 2.46 2.51
N ALA A 255 22.95 1.50 3.13
CA ALA A 255 23.07 0.15 2.59
C ALA A 255 21.73 -0.61 2.58
N SER A 256 20.81 -0.29 3.49
CA SER A 256 19.48 -0.94 3.58
C SER A 256 18.42 -0.35 2.64
N ALA A 257 18.71 0.76 1.95
CA ALA A 257 17.75 1.50 1.13
C ALA A 257 17.14 0.71 -0.04
N LYS A 258 17.84 -0.33 -0.51
CA LYS A 258 17.39 -1.21 -1.60
C LYS A 258 16.81 -2.54 -1.13
N ASN A 259 16.71 -2.74 0.18
CA ASN A 259 16.42 -4.06 0.71
C ASN A 259 14.92 -4.32 0.72
N ILE A 260 14.52 -5.30 -0.07
CA ILE A 260 13.22 -5.96 0.05
C ILE A 260 13.22 -6.79 1.34
N GLY A 261 12.09 -6.81 2.04
CA GLY A 261 11.93 -7.55 3.29
C GLY A 261 11.73 -6.65 4.50
N LEU A 262 11.92 -7.23 5.68
CA LEU A 262 11.85 -6.56 6.98
C LEU A 262 13.01 -5.56 7.10
N GLN A 263 12.70 -4.33 7.51
CA GLN A 263 13.69 -3.27 7.65
C GLN A 263 14.24 -3.22 9.08
N PRO A 264 15.49 -2.76 9.27
CA PRO A 264 16.10 -2.62 10.61
C PRO A 264 15.59 -1.36 11.35
N PHE A 265 14.37 -0.92 11.04
CA PHE A 265 13.72 0.27 11.59
C PHE A 265 12.29 -0.07 11.98
N LYS A 266 11.85 0.55 13.08
CA LYS A 266 10.47 0.49 13.56
C LYS A 266 9.99 1.86 13.97
N LEU A 267 8.70 2.11 13.78
CA LEU A 267 8.04 3.30 14.29
C LEU A 267 7.59 3.02 15.72
N CYS A 268 7.89 3.92 16.64
CA CYS A 268 7.53 3.78 18.04
C CYS A 268 6.58 4.90 18.44
N TYR A 269 5.52 4.53 19.16
CA TYR A 269 4.48 5.44 19.61
C TYR A 269 4.58 5.65 21.12
N SER A 270 4.35 6.88 21.58
CA SER A 270 4.18 7.16 23.00
C SER A 270 2.84 6.59 23.50
N ASP A 271 2.78 6.21 24.78
CA ASP A 271 1.58 5.66 25.43
C ASP A 271 0.41 6.64 25.39
N ILE A 272 -0.77 6.17 24.98
CA ILE A 272 -1.99 6.98 24.95
C ILE A 272 -2.36 7.32 26.40
N ALA A 273 -2.21 8.57 26.80
CA ALA A 273 -2.76 9.08 28.05
C ALA A 273 -4.28 9.19 27.89
N GLY A 274 -5.01 8.13 28.24
CA GLY A 274 -6.47 8.08 28.22
C GLY A 274 -7.00 6.71 28.65
N PRO A 275 -8.24 6.61 29.18
CA PRO A 275 -8.81 5.35 29.59
C PRO A 275 -9.13 4.51 28.36
N VAL A 276 -8.25 3.56 28.03
CA VAL A 276 -8.41 2.62 26.91
C VAL A 276 -9.31 1.47 27.37
N SER A 277 -10.59 1.50 27.02
CA SER A 277 -11.55 0.44 27.38
C SER A 277 -11.42 -0.83 26.53
N ASP A 278 -10.64 -0.81 25.43
CA ASP A 278 -10.39 -1.99 24.59
C ASP A 278 -8.90 -2.34 24.57
N THR A 279 -8.52 -3.30 25.40
CA THR A 279 -7.16 -3.80 25.65
C THR A 279 -6.51 -4.57 24.48
N SER A 280 -7.13 -4.62 23.30
CA SER A 280 -6.62 -5.36 22.13
C SER A 280 -5.89 -4.50 21.09
N ALA A 281 -5.84 -3.17 21.22
CA ALA A 281 -5.34 -2.26 20.18
C ALA A 281 -4.19 -1.32 20.59
N ASN A 282 -3.53 -1.55 21.74
CA ASN A 282 -2.38 -0.71 22.14
C ASN A 282 -1.06 -1.24 21.54
N ILE A 283 -0.96 -1.21 20.22
CA ILE A 283 0.29 -1.50 19.51
C ILE A 283 1.26 -0.35 19.77
N SER A 284 2.38 -0.62 20.44
CA SER A 284 3.40 0.37 20.79
C SER A 284 4.37 0.65 19.64
N GLU A 285 4.49 -0.27 18.69
CA GLU A 285 5.40 -0.16 17.56
C GLU A 285 4.84 -0.73 16.26
N THR A 286 5.19 -0.09 15.14
CA THR A 286 4.90 -0.60 13.78
C THR A 286 6.21 -1.00 13.10
N LEU A 287 6.28 -2.24 12.64
CA LEU A 287 7.40 -2.77 11.89
C LEU A 287 7.31 -2.40 10.41
N LEU A 288 8.45 -2.11 9.79
CA LEU A 288 8.51 -1.69 8.40
C LEU A 288 8.96 -2.84 7.50
N PHE A 289 8.18 -3.11 6.46
CA PHE A 289 8.47 -4.16 5.49
C PHE A 289 8.37 -3.61 4.06
N VAL A 290 9.24 -4.04 3.16
CA VAL A 290 9.28 -3.55 1.78
C VAL A 290 9.09 -4.70 0.81
N VAL A 291 8.15 -4.55 -0.13
CA VAL A 291 7.98 -5.47 -1.26
C VAL A 291 8.35 -4.77 -2.58
N PRO A 292 8.69 -5.51 -3.64
CA PRO A 292 8.74 -4.94 -4.98
C PRO A 292 7.40 -4.30 -5.35
N SER A 293 7.42 -3.30 -6.23
CA SER A 293 6.18 -2.75 -6.76
C SER A 293 5.36 -3.84 -7.45
N THR A 294 4.06 -3.86 -7.17
CA THR A 294 3.11 -4.82 -7.74
C THR A 294 2.70 -4.48 -9.18
N SER A 295 3.03 -3.28 -9.68
CA SER A 295 2.75 -2.88 -11.06
C SER A 295 3.33 -3.86 -12.10
N GLY A 296 2.55 -4.17 -13.14
CA GLY A 296 2.99 -4.97 -14.28
C GLY A 296 4.02 -4.26 -15.16
N LEU A 297 4.24 -2.96 -14.97
CA LEU A 297 5.30 -2.20 -15.64
C LEU A 297 6.70 -2.55 -15.10
N VAL A 298 6.78 -3.06 -13.86
CA VAL A 298 8.04 -3.45 -13.25
C VAL A 298 8.39 -4.88 -13.66
N THR A 299 9.28 -5.00 -14.63
CA THR A 299 9.70 -6.29 -15.22
C THR A 299 10.81 -6.99 -14.44
N GLN A 300 11.52 -6.28 -13.56
CA GLN A 300 12.59 -6.82 -12.73
C GLN A 300 12.08 -7.91 -11.77
N TYR A 301 10.83 -7.80 -11.33
CA TYR A 301 10.19 -8.76 -10.44
C TYR A 301 8.93 -9.32 -11.10
N GLN A 302 8.96 -10.59 -11.47
CA GLN A 302 7.80 -11.29 -11.99
C GLN A 302 6.91 -11.82 -10.85
N LEU A 303 5.68 -12.20 -11.16
CA LEU A 303 4.68 -12.61 -10.15
C LEU A 303 5.23 -13.62 -9.11
N PRO A 304 5.90 -14.73 -9.47
CA PRO A 304 6.41 -15.69 -8.48
C PRO A 304 7.41 -15.07 -7.49
N ALA A 305 8.26 -14.16 -7.96
CA ALA A 305 9.22 -13.46 -7.09
C ALA A 305 8.50 -12.50 -6.14
N LYS A 306 7.46 -11.79 -6.61
CA LYS A 306 6.64 -10.91 -5.75
C LYS A 306 5.89 -11.74 -4.68
N VAL A 307 5.30 -12.86 -5.08
CA VAL A 307 4.59 -13.78 -4.17
C VAL A 307 5.52 -14.28 -3.07
N LYS A 308 6.75 -14.70 -3.41
CA LYS A 308 7.73 -15.17 -2.42
C LYS A 308 7.95 -14.15 -1.29
N VAL A 309 8.05 -12.87 -1.63
CA VAL A 309 8.27 -11.80 -0.66
C VAL A 309 7.00 -11.53 0.17
N PHE A 310 5.82 -11.56 -0.46
CA PHE A 310 4.54 -11.48 0.28
C PHE A 310 4.38 -12.67 1.25
N THR A 311 4.80 -13.87 0.88
CA THR A 311 4.81 -15.05 1.76
C THR A 311 5.74 -14.86 2.95
N GLN A 312 6.90 -14.23 2.76
CA GLN A 312 7.79 -13.86 3.88
C GLN A 312 7.09 -12.91 4.86
N LEU A 313 6.43 -11.87 4.35
CA LEU A 313 5.63 -10.97 5.18
C LEU A 313 4.51 -11.70 5.90
N LYS A 314 3.78 -12.59 5.21
CA LYS A 314 2.69 -13.39 5.81
C LYS A 314 3.19 -14.24 6.98
N SER A 315 4.34 -14.88 6.81
CA SER A 315 5.00 -15.67 7.86
C SER A 315 5.30 -14.84 9.10
N LEU A 316 5.70 -13.57 8.95
CA LEU A 316 5.93 -12.65 10.06
C LEU A 316 4.62 -12.16 10.70
N VAL A 317 3.61 -11.85 9.89
CA VAL A 317 2.29 -11.40 10.36
C VAL A 317 1.61 -12.49 11.19
N ASP A 318 1.76 -13.76 10.81
CA ASP A 318 1.19 -14.92 11.51
C ASP A 318 1.87 -15.24 12.84
N GLN A 319 3.07 -14.72 13.08
CA GLN A 319 3.74 -14.85 14.37
C GLN A 319 3.13 -13.90 15.39
N PRO A 320 2.92 -14.33 16.65
CA PRO A 320 2.64 -13.42 17.76
C PRO A 320 3.71 -12.34 17.89
N LEU A 321 3.32 -11.11 18.24
CA LEU A 321 4.28 -10.01 18.39
C LEU A 321 5.37 -10.31 19.45
N SER A 322 5.05 -11.09 20.48
CA SER A 322 5.98 -11.53 21.52
C SER A 322 7.10 -12.46 21.02
N GLU A 323 6.92 -13.09 19.86
CA GLU A 323 7.91 -13.99 19.27
C GLU A 323 8.84 -13.27 18.28
N LEU A 324 8.51 -12.03 17.89
CA LEU A 324 9.34 -11.23 17.00
C LEU A 324 10.37 -10.46 17.84
N ASP A 325 11.65 -10.84 17.71
CA ASP A 325 12.74 -10.06 18.29
C ASP A 325 12.95 -8.76 17.48
N THR A 326 12.59 -7.64 18.09
CA THR A 326 12.75 -6.29 17.52
C THR A 326 13.76 -5.45 18.31
N SER A 327 14.54 -6.08 19.20
CA SER A 327 15.46 -5.39 20.12
C SER A 327 16.62 -4.68 19.40
N GLU A 328 17.11 -5.26 18.31
CA GLU A 328 18.17 -4.68 17.48
C GLU A 328 17.65 -3.63 16.48
N MET A 329 16.33 -3.49 16.31
CA MET A 329 15.75 -2.54 15.37
C MET A 329 15.83 -1.11 15.90
N LYS A 330 16.26 -0.19 15.04
CA LYS A 330 16.29 1.23 15.40
C LYS A 330 14.87 1.78 15.52
N CYS A 331 14.51 2.15 16.73
CA CYS A 331 13.26 2.81 17.07
C CYS A 331 13.27 4.27 16.61
N ILE A 332 12.23 4.67 15.87
CA ILE A 332 12.02 6.04 15.42
C ILE A 332 10.72 6.54 16.06
N ALA A 333 10.85 7.53 16.93
CA ALA A 333 9.70 8.15 17.58
C ALA A 333 8.85 8.88 16.53
N VAL A 334 7.57 8.52 16.43
CA VAL A 334 6.62 9.26 15.60
C VAL A 334 6.01 10.37 16.46
N PRO A 335 6.16 11.65 16.07
CA PRO A 335 5.53 12.76 16.79
C PRO A 335 4.02 12.56 16.81
N ARG A 336 3.37 12.92 17.92
CA ARG A 336 1.94 13.21 17.86
C ARG A 336 1.80 14.60 17.24
N ASP A 337 0.92 14.73 16.26
CA ASP A 337 0.44 16.07 15.93
C ASP A 337 -0.21 16.66 17.20
N PRO A 338 0.14 17.90 17.56
CA PRO A 338 -0.36 18.56 18.77
C PRO A 338 -1.87 18.81 18.74
#